data_AF-A0A839T6C6-F1
#
_entry.id   AF-A0A839T6C6-F1
#
_cell.length_a   1.000
_cell.length_b   1.000
_cell.length_c   1.000
_cell.angle_alpha   90.00
_cell.angle_beta   90.00
_cell.angle_gamma   90.00
#
_symmetry.space_group_name_H-M   'P 1'
#
loop_
_entity.id
_entity.type
_entity.pdbx_description
1 polymer ?
#
loop_
_entity_poly.entity_id
_entity_poly.type
_entity_poly.pdbx_seq_one_letter_code
_entity_poly.pdbx_strand_id
1 'polypeptide(L)'
;MLDSCMRQLPLVAILRGITPDEILPVGQVLYDAGFRLIEIPLNSPQPLESIRLLASELGERCLVGAGTVLQTTQVEQVAAVGGRLIVMPHSDARVIRAAKSAGLFCAPGVATPSEGFAALEAGADALKLFPAEQIAPTVVKAWRAVFARDIALLPVGGVAPDNMQPYLDAGASGFGLGSALYKPGMTAEQVAGQAAAFVAAWRRLQG
;
A
#
# COMPACT_ATOMS: atom_id res chain seq x y z
N MET A 1 5.37 12.67 6.03
CA MET A 1 4.54 11.63 6.71
C MET A 1 4.82 10.25 6.14
N LEU A 2 4.73 10.04 4.82
CA LEU A 2 5.02 8.74 4.18
C LEU A 2 6.36 8.13 4.62
N ASP A 3 7.47 8.89 4.55
CA ASP A 3 8.77 8.39 4.98
C ASP A 3 8.81 7.95 6.44
N SER A 4 8.05 8.63 7.31
CA SER A 4 7.95 8.26 8.72
C SER A 4 7.22 6.94 8.90
N CYS A 5 6.11 6.74 8.18
CA CYS A 5 5.36 5.49 8.17
C CYS A 5 6.22 4.33 7.61
N MET A 6 6.92 4.58 6.50
CA MET A 6 7.82 3.61 5.87
C MET A 6 9.00 3.23 6.77
N ARG A 7 9.60 4.18 7.49
CA ARG A 7 10.67 3.88 8.46
C ARG A 7 10.17 3.06 9.65
N GLN A 8 8.92 3.24 10.07
CA GLN A 8 8.35 2.49 11.20
C GLN A 8 8.04 1.05 10.81
N LEU A 9 7.26 0.87 9.74
CA LEU A 9 6.89 -0.44 9.21
C LEU A 9 6.52 -0.25 7.73
N PRO A 10 7.40 -0.61 6.77
CA PRO A 10 7.16 -0.39 5.34
C PRO A 10 6.25 -1.47 4.74
N LEU A 11 5.13 -1.72 5.42
CA LEU A 11 4.09 -2.66 5.02
C LEU A 11 2.78 -1.90 4.83
N VAL A 12 2.24 -1.95 3.61
CA VAL A 12 0.95 -1.35 3.26
C VAL A 12 -0.13 -2.42 3.40
N ALA A 13 -1.10 -2.20 4.29
CA ALA A 13 -2.24 -3.10 4.45
C ALA A 13 -3.28 -2.83 3.35
N ILE A 14 -3.69 -3.87 2.63
CA ILE A 14 -4.67 -3.80 1.54
C ILE A 14 -5.95 -4.52 1.95
N LEU A 15 -7.00 -3.77 2.29
CA LEU A 15 -8.24 -4.30 2.85
C LEU A 15 -9.31 -4.47 1.75
N ARG A 16 -8.97 -5.20 0.69
CA ARG A 16 -9.90 -5.43 -0.42
C ARG A 16 -11.14 -6.18 0.03
N GLY A 17 -12.30 -5.55 -0.13
CA GLY A 17 -13.60 -6.14 0.17
C GLY A 17 -14.08 -5.93 1.61
N ILE A 18 -13.32 -5.17 2.42
CA ILE A 18 -13.75 -4.73 3.77
C ILE A 18 -15.03 -3.91 3.67
N THR A 19 -15.92 -4.10 4.64
CA THR A 19 -17.15 -3.32 4.79
C THR A 19 -17.00 -2.22 5.86
N PRO A 20 -17.89 -1.22 5.88
CA PRO A 20 -17.86 -0.17 6.90
C PRO A 20 -18.02 -0.67 8.35
N ASP A 21 -18.74 -1.77 8.58
CA ASP A 21 -18.93 -2.35 9.91
C ASP A 21 -17.68 -3.12 10.42
N GLU A 22 -16.85 -3.63 9.50
CA GLU A 22 -15.61 -4.34 9.83
C GLU A 22 -14.39 -3.40 10.00
N ILE A 23 -14.41 -2.21 9.37
CA ILE A 23 -13.21 -1.40 9.16
C ILE A 23 -12.55 -0.90 10.45
N LEU A 24 -13.33 -0.49 11.46
CA LEU A 24 -12.77 0.08 12.69
C LEU A 24 -12.08 -0.99 13.54
N PRO A 25 -12.72 -2.14 13.85
CA PRO A 25 -12.03 -3.24 14.52
C PRO A 25 -10.77 -3.70 13.77
N VAL A 26 -10.86 -3.92 12.46
CA VAL A 26 -9.71 -4.36 11.65
C VAL A 26 -8.61 -3.30 11.57
N GLY A 27 -8.98 -2.04 11.42
CA GLY A 27 -8.05 -0.91 11.40
C GLY A 27 -7.29 -0.77 12.72
N GLN A 28 -7.97 -0.95 13.84
CA GLN A 28 -7.37 -0.87 15.17
C GLN A 28 -6.34 -1.99 15.39
N VAL A 29 -6.65 -3.25 15.05
CA VAL A 29 -5.67 -4.34 15.22
C VAL A 29 -4.42 -4.14 14.36
N LEU A 30 -4.58 -3.59 13.15
CA LEU A 30 -3.44 -3.27 12.28
C LEU A 30 -2.59 -2.15 12.87
N TYR A 31 -3.23 -1.09 13.38
CA TYR A 31 -2.54 -0.01 14.07
C TYR A 31 -1.76 -0.52 15.29
N ASP A 32 -2.36 -1.37 16.12
CA ASP A 32 -1.72 -1.94 17.31
C ASP A 32 -0.55 -2.86 16.94
N ALA A 33 -0.66 -3.60 15.83
CA ALA A 33 0.44 -4.39 15.28
C ALA A 33 1.60 -3.54 14.72
N GLY A 34 1.37 -2.24 14.48
CA GLY A 34 2.37 -1.27 14.03
C GLY A 34 2.20 -0.79 12.59
N PHE A 35 1.14 -1.18 11.89
CA PHE A 35 0.86 -0.67 10.54
C PHE A 35 0.49 0.81 10.59
N ARG A 36 1.02 1.57 9.63
CA ARG A 36 0.75 3.01 9.47
C ARG A 36 0.32 3.39 8.06
N LEU A 37 0.26 2.41 7.15
CA LEU A 37 -0.13 2.55 5.75
C LEU A 37 -1.29 1.60 5.50
N ILE A 38 -2.49 2.13 5.27
CA ILE A 38 -3.70 1.33 5.11
C ILE A 38 -4.47 1.86 3.90
N GLU A 39 -4.74 1.00 2.93
CA GLU A 39 -5.59 1.31 1.79
C GLU A 39 -6.84 0.43 1.74
N ILE A 40 -7.94 1.05 1.33
CA ILE A 40 -9.21 0.37 1.03
C ILE A 40 -9.42 0.47 -0.48
N PRO A 41 -9.34 -0.65 -1.22
CA PRO A 41 -9.61 -0.63 -2.66
C PRO A 41 -11.02 -0.13 -2.99
N LEU A 42 -11.15 0.73 -4.01
CA LEU A 42 -12.43 1.32 -4.42
C LEU A 42 -13.42 0.35 -5.06
N ASN A 43 -13.02 -0.91 -5.26
CA ASN A 43 -13.93 -2.01 -5.62
C ASN A 43 -14.36 -2.85 -4.40
N SER A 44 -14.19 -2.34 -3.18
CA SER A 44 -14.77 -2.90 -1.95
C SER A 44 -16.21 -2.38 -1.74
N PRO A 45 -17.03 -3.01 -0.89
CA PRO A 45 -18.35 -2.47 -0.53
C PRO A 45 -18.24 -1.12 0.19
N GLN A 46 -18.92 -0.08 -0.32
CA GLN A 46 -18.98 1.27 0.29
C GLN A 46 -17.60 1.81 0.73
N PRO A 47 -16.59 1.82 -0.15
CA PRO A 47 -15.19 1.98 0.23
C PRO A 47 -14.89 3.38 0.79
N LEU A 48 -15.56 4.42 0.27
CA LEU A 48 -15.41 5.79 0.75
C LEU A 48 -15.90 5.95 2.19
N GLU A 49 -16.93 5.21 2.60
CA GLU A 49 -17.41 5.22 3.98
C GLU A 49 -16.41 4.55 4.91
N SER A 50 -15.84 3.41 4.50
CA SER A 50 -14.75 2.76 5.24
C SER A 50 -13.52 3.65 5.39
N ILE A 51 -13.13 4.36 4.32
CA ILE A 51 -12.04 5.34 4.35
C ILE A 51 -12.38 6.47 5.32
N ARG A 52 -13.60 7.03 5.25
CA ARG A 52 -14.07 8.11 6.13
C ARG A 52 -13.98 7.72 7.61
N LEU A 53 -14.52 6.56 7.96
CA LEU A 53 -14.50 6.04 9.32
C LEU A 53 -13.06 5.88 9.83
N LEU A 54 -12.21 5.21 9.04
CA LEU A 54 -10.84 4.93 9.46
C LEU A 54 -9.96 6.18 9.49
N ALA A 55 -10.12 7.09 8.54
CA ALA A 55 -9.41 8.37 8.52
C ALA A 55 -9.82 9.26 9.70
N SER A 56 -11.09 9.23 10.10
CA SER A 56 -11.57 9.98 11.28
C SER A 56 -10.95 9.46 12.58
N GLU A 57 -10.76 8.14 12.69
CA GLU A 57 -10.22 7.48 13.90
C GLU A 57 -8.68 7.51 13.95
N LEU A 58 -8.02 7.27 12.82
CA LEU A 58 -6.58 7.01 12.76
C LEU A 58 -5.80 7.98 11.85
N GLY A 59 -6.44 8.90 11.12
CA GLY A 59 -5.81 9.68 10.03
C GLY A 59 -4.67 10.63 10.43
N GLU A 60 -4.55 10.97 11.72
CA GLU A 60 -3.40 11.70 12.27
C GLU A 60 -2.17 10.80 12.47
N ARG A 61 -2.41 9.51 12.72
CA ARG A 61 -1.40 8.52 13.09
C ARG A 61 -1.06 7.59 11.93
N CYS A 62 -2.00 7.37 11.02
CA CYS A 62 -1.89 6.51 9.85
C CYS A 62 -2.13 7.29 8.56
N LEU A 63 -1.43 6.91 7.51
CA LEU A 63 -1.82 7.23 6.15
C LEU A 63 -2.88 6.23 5.70
N VAL A 64 -4.13 6.66 5.86
CA VAL A 64 -5.32 5.97 5.36
C VAL A 64 -5.63 6.48 3.96
N GLY A 65 -6.03 5.61 3.04
CA GLY A 65 -6.45 6.03 1.72
C GLY A 65 -7.06 4.92 0.89
N ALA A 66 -6.94 5.04 -0.42
CA ALA A 66 -7.64 4.18 -1.36
C ALA A 66 -6.69 3.43 -2.29
N GLY A 67 -7.08 2.19 -2.56
CA GLY A 67 -6.55 1.38 -3.64
C GLY A 67 -7.45 1.33 -4.84
N THR A 68 -6.96 0.79 -5.96
CA THR A 68 -7.79 0.64 -7.17
C THR A 68 -8.42 1.96 -7.61
N VAL A 69 -7.67 3.06 -7.47
CA VAL A 69 -8.07 4.39 -7.97
C VAL A 69 -7.77 4.45 -9.46
N LEU A 70 -8.80 4.61 -10.30
CA LEU A 70 -8.71 4.52 -11.76
C LEU A 70 -8.98 5.85 -12.47
N GLN A 71 -9.51 6.85 -11.77
CA GLN A 71 -9.94 8.12 -12.36
C GLN A 71 -9.60 9.29 -11.43
N THR A 72 -9.43 10.48 -12.00
CA THR A 72 -9.12 11.70 -11.24
C THR A 72 -10.26 12.09 -10.29
N THR A 73 -11.51 11.91 -10.70
CA THR A 73 -12.69 12.14 -9.84
C THR A 73 -12.68 11.29 -8.57
N GLN A 74 -12.11 10.09 -8.62
CA GLN A 74 -11.97 9.23 -7.45
C GLN A 74 -10.91 9.75 -6.48
N VAL A 75 -9.88 10.45 -6.95
CA VAL A 75 -8.91 11.14 -6.09
C VAL A 75 -9.62 12.20 -5.24
N GLU A 76 -10.46 13.01 -5.89
CA GLU A 76 -11.25 14.06 -5.22
C GLU A 76 -12.19 13.47 -4.18
N GLN A 77 -12.88 12.37 -4.51
CA GLN A 77 -13.76 11.65 -3.58
C GLN A 77 -13.00 11.12 -2.36
N VAL A 78 -11.81 10.55 -2.56
CA VAL A 78 -10.96 10.04 -1.47
C VAL A 78 -10.46 11.17 -0.58
N ALA A 79 -10.02 12.29 -1.18
CA ALA A 79 -9.62 13.48 -0.44
C ALA A 79 -10.77 14.04 0.42
N ALA A 80 -11.98 14.11 -0.16
CA ALA A 80 -13.17 14.66 0.50
C ALA A 80 -13.59 13.89 1.75
N VAL A 81 -13.28 12.59 1.83
CA VAL A 81 -13.54 11.76 3.01
C VAL A 81 -12.33 11.64 3.95
N GLY A 82 -11.28 12.43 3.74
CA GLY A 82 -10.09 12.46 4.61
C GLY A 82 -9.01 11.44 4.27
N GLY A 83 -9.13 10.73 3.14
CA GLY A 83 -8.08 9.86 2.63
C GLY A 83 -6.86 10.66 2.15
N ARG A 84 -5.66 10.12 2.41
CA ARG A 84 -4.36 10.78 2.18
C ARG A 84 -3.37 9.97 1.34
N LEU A 85 -3.78 8.77 0.93
CA LEU A 85 -2.99 7.84 0.12
C LEU A 85 -3.79 7.39 -1.10
N ILE A 86 -3.17 7.42 -2.27
CA ILE A 86 -3.73 6.97 -3.54
C ILE A 86 -2.84 5.88 -4.11
N VAL A 87 -3.42 4.69 -4.30
CA VAL A 87 -2.75 3.55 -4.90
C VAL A 87 -3.62 3.08 -6.07
N MET A 88 -2.96 2.69 -7.16
CA MET A 88 -3.65 2.17 -8.33
C MET A 88 -2.92 0.94 -8.88
N PRO A 89 -3.61 0.01 -9.59
CA PRO A 89 -3.01 -1.21 -10.09
C PRO A 89 -2.16 -0.98 -11.35
N HIS A 90 -2.21 0.22 -11.95
CA HIS A 90 -1.50 0.61 -13.17
C HIS A 90 -0.78 1.95 -12.96
N SER A 91 -0.24 2.54 -14.03
CA SER A 91 0.36 3.87 -13.98
C SER A 91 -0.42 4.80 -14.91
N ASP A 92 -1.14 5.76 -14.34
CA ASP A 92 -1.81 6.84 -15.09
C ASP A 92 -1.36 8.19 -14.56
N ALA A 93 -0.59 8.90 -15.40
CA ALA A 93 -0.02 10.20 -15.07
C ALA A 93 -1.09 11.26 -14.72
N ARG A 94 -2.33 11.14 -15.22
CA ARG A 94 -3.43 12.04 -14.86
C ARG A 94 -3.87 11.82 -13.42
N VAL A 95 -4.02 10.57 -12.99
CA VAL A 95 -4.40 10.21 -11.61
C VAL A 95 -3.28 10.58 -10.64
N ILE A 96 -2.02 10.30 -11.01
CA ILE A 96 -0.85 10.68 -10.20
C ILE A 96 -0.83 12.20 -9.99
N ARG A 97 -0.88 12.99 -11.06
CA ARG A 97 -0.89 14.47 -10.95
C ARG A 97 -2.09 14.99 -10.16
N ALA A 98 -3.28 14.41 -10.32
CA ALA A 98 -4.44 14.78 -9.52
C ALA A 98 -4.20 14.53 -8.02
N ALA A 99 -3.62 13.38 -7.65
CA ALA A 99 -3.26 13.07 -6.26
C ALA A 99 -2.27 14.09 -5.70
N LYS A 100 -1.25 14.47 -6.49
CA LYS A 100 -0.27 15.49 -6.07
C LYS A 100 -0.86 16.87 -5.93
N SER A 101 -1.71 17.31 -6.86
CA SER A 101 -2.43 18.58 -6.77
C SER A 101 -3.35 18.66 -5.55
N ALA A 102 -3.92 17.52 -5.12
CA ALA A 102 -4.71 17.41 -3.90
C ALA A 102 -3.88 17.26 -2.62
N GLY A 103 -2.54 17.30 -2.70
CA GLY A 103 -1.65 17.15 -1.54
C GLY A 103 -1.60 15.73 -0.96
N LEU A 104 -2.01 14.71 -1.73
CA LEU A 104 -2.03 13.31 -1.32
C LEU A 104 -0.72 12.60 -1.70
N PHE A 105 -0.44 11.50 -1.02
CA PHE A 105 0.61 10.56 -1.41
C PHE A 105 0.11 9.62 -2.50
N CYS A 106 0.97 9.26 -3.45
CA CYS A 106 0.62 8.38 -4.56
C CYS A 106 1.65 7.27 -4.78
N ALA A 107 1.18 6.03 -4.86
CA ALA A 107 1.98 4.85 -5.18
C ALA A 107 1.35 4.06 -6.35
N PRO A 108 1.63 4.44 -7.61
CA PRO A 108 1.09 3.77 -8.79
C PRO A 108 1.72 2.39 -9.01
N GLY A 109 0.93 1.51 -9.66
CA GLY A 109 1.35 0.17 -10.06
C GLY A 109 2.16 0.19 -11.35
N VAL A 110 3.29 -0.49 -11.38
CA VAL A 110 4.17 -0.58 -12.55
C VAL A 110 4.65 -2.02 -12.72
N ALA A 111 4.84 -2.42 -13.98
CA ALA A 111 5.38 -3.72 -14.38
C ALA A 111 6.64 -3.60 -15.26
N THR A 112 7.03 -2.37 -15.65
CA THR A 112 8.24 -2.09 -16.42
C THR A 112 9.00 -0.85 -15.90
N PRO A 113 10.32 -0.73 -16.15
CA PRO A 113 11.06 0.48 -15.83
C PRO A 113 10.52 1.74 -16.53
N SER A 114 10.06 1.62 -17.78
CA SER A 114 9.47 2.74 -18.52
C SER A 114 8.25 3.33 -17.82
N GLU A 115 7.35 2.47 -17.33
CA GLU A 115 6.20 2.91 -16.51
C GLU A 115 6.64 3.51 -15.18
N GLY A 116 7.68 2.95 -14.54
CA GLY A 116 8.27 3.46 -13.31
C GLY A 116 8.82 4.87 -13.46
N PHE A 117 9.63 5.14 -14.48
CA PHE A 117 10.16 6.48 -14.73
C PHE A 117 9.05 7.48 -15.10
N ALA A 118 8.09 7.08 -15.94
CA ALA A 118 6.95 7.94 -16.26
C ALA A 118 6.09 8.27 -15.03
N ALA A 119 5.92 7.32 -14.11
CA ALA A 119 5.22 7.54 -12.85
C ALA A 119 5.95 8.54 -11.94
N LEU A 120 7.28 8.40 -11.81
CA LEU A 120 8.11 9.32 -11.02
C LEU A 120 8.10 10.73 -11.61
N GLU A 121 8.19 10.86 -12.93
CA GLU A 121 8.07 12.15 -13.62
C GLU A 121 6.70 12.81 -13.36
N ALA A 122 5.63 12.02 -13.30
CA ALA A 122 4.30 12.51 -12.95
C ALA A 122 4.13 12.87 -11.45
N GLY A 123 5.12 12.55 -10.60
CA GLY A 123 5.17 12.92 -9.20
C GLY A 123 4.85 11.79 -8.20
N ALA A 124 4.94 10.52 -8.60
CA ALA A 124 4.76 9.38 -7.70
C ALA A 124 5.74 9.43 -6.51
N ASP A 125 5.25 9.09 -5.32
CA ASP A 125 6.07 9.05 -4.09
C ASP A 125 6.71 7.67 -3.85
N ALA A 126 6.14 6.62 -4.44
CA ALA A 126 6.65 5.25 -4.40
C ALA A 126 6.18 4.47 -5.64
N LEU A 127 6.82 3.35 -5.96
CA LEU A 127 6.41 2.47 -7.05
C LEU A 127 5.92 1.14 -6.49
N LYS A 128 4.65 0.82 -6.77
CA LYS A 128 4.07 -0.50 -6.51
C LYS A 128 4.46 -1.43 -7.65
N LEU A 129 5.26 -2.46 -7.38
CA LEU A 129 5.61 -3.47 -8.35
C LEU A 129 4.49 -4.51 -8.39
N PHE A 130 3.65 -4.47 -9.41
CA PHE A 130 2.42 -5.27 -9.46
C PHE A 130 2.15 -5.87 -10.84
N PRO A 131 1.82 -7.18 -10.92
CA PRO A 131 1.83 -8.16 -9.82
C PRO A 131 3.24 -8.69 -9.53
N ALA A 132 3.64 -8.78 -8.25
CA ALA A 132 4.98 -9.23 -7.86
C ALA A 132 5.27 -10.68 -8.27
N GLU A 133 4.27 -11.55 -8.37
CA GLU A 133 4.43 -12.90 -8.92
C GLU A 133 5.03 -12.92 -10.34
N GLN A 134 4.83 -11.86 -11.13
CA GLN A 134 5.46 -11.69 -12.45
C GLN A 134 6.78 -10.91 -12.37
N ILE A 135 6.97 -10.10 -11.32
CA ILE A 135 8.16 -9.26 -11.10
C ILE A 135 9.02 -9.93 -10.03
N ALA A 136 9.59 -11.08 -10.37
CA ALA A 136 10.39 -11.89 -9.46
C ALA A 136 11.58 -11.10 -8.85
N PRO A 137 12.18 -11.56 -7.73
CA PRO A 137 13.30 -10.87 -7.09
C PRO A 137 14.47 -10.52 -8.02
N THR A 138 14.77 -11.37 -9.00
CA THR A 138 15.82 -11.09 -10.01
C THR A 138 15.50 -9.86 -10.86
N VAL A 139 14.23 -9.62 -11.16
CA VAL A 139 13.75 -8.42 -11.87
C VAL A 139 13.87 -7.19 -10.97
N VAL A 140 13.46 -7.30 -9.70
CA VAL A 140 13.62 -6.20 -8.72
C VAL A 140 15.09 -5.81 -8.58
N LYS A 141 16.00 -6.78 -8.51
CA LYS A 141 17.45 -6.54 -8.47
C LYS A 141 17.94 -5.83 -9.73
N ALA A 142 17.44 -6.19 -10.92
CA ALA A 142 17.76 -5.51 -12.16
C ALA A 142 17.25 -4.07 -12.18
N TRP A 143 16.05 -3.82 -11.65
CA TRP A 143 15.47 -2.49 -11.53
C TRP A 143 16.30 -1.58 -10.61
N ARG A 144 16.91 -2.14 -9.56
CA ARG A 144 17.83 -1.40 -8.68
C ARG A 144 19.13 -0.96 -9.34
N ALA A 145 19.45 -1.42 -10.54
CA ALA A 145 20.55 -0.86 -11.32
C ALA A 145 20.22 0.51 -11.93
N VAL A 146 18.94 0.87 -12.05
CA VAL A 146 18.48 2.10 -12.72
C VAL A 146 17.65 3.02 -11.83
N PHE A 147 16.86 2.48 -10.90
CA PHE A 147 16.14 3.29 -9.92
C PHE A 147 17.04 3.61 -8.72
N ALA A 148 17.11 4.89 -8.37
CA ALA A 148 17.85 5.36 -7.20
C ALA A 148 17.36 4.68 -5.91
N ARG A 149 18.25 4.59 -4.91
CA ARG A 149 17.99 3.83 -3.67
C ARG A 149 16.90 4.44 -2.80
N ASP A 150 16.72 5.75 -2.88
CA ASP A 150 15.69 6.52 -2.18
C ASP A 150 14.29 6.34 -2.79
N ILE A 151 14.18 5.84 -4.03
CA ILE A 151 12.89 5.48 -4.62
C ILE A 151 12.38 4.19 -3.96
N ALA A 152 11.23 4.28 -3.30
CA ALA A 152 10.58 3.13 -2.69
C ALA A 152 10.02 2.18 -3.77
N LEU A 153 10.49 0.93 -3.77
CA LEU A 153 9.93 -0.15 -4.61
C LEU A 153 9.20 -1.14 -3.72
N LEU A 154 7.89 -1.31 -3.94
CA LEU A 154 7.01 -2.10 -3.09
C LEU A 154 6.41 -3.25 -3.89
N PRO A 155 6.92 -4.49 -3.80
CA PRO A 155 6.27 -5.66 -4.36
C PRO A 155 4.87 -5.86 -3.77
N VAL A 156 3.89 -6.09 -4.65
CA VAL A 156 2.49 -6.33 -4.29
C VAL A 156 1.92 -7.45 -5.15
N GLY A 157 1.23 -8.40 -4.52
CA GLY A 157 0.63 -9.58 -5.16
C GLY A 157 1.42 -10.85 -4.83
N GLY A 158 0.78 -11.81 -4.16
CA GLY A 158 1.44 -13.05 -3.73
C GLY A 158 2.44 -12.91 -2.58
N VAL A 159 2.61 -11.72 -1.98
CA VAL A 159 3.53 -11.52 -0.85
C VAL A 159 2.99 -12.16 0.43
N ALA A 160 3.82 -12.97 1.08
CA ALA A 160 3.55 -13.69 2.32
C ALA A 160 4.80 -13.67 3.23
N PRO A 161 4.65 -13.95 4.54
CA PRO A 161 5.77 -13.80 5.48
C PRO A 161 7.03 -14.61 5.14
N ASP A 162 6.88 -15.75 4.49
CA ASP A 162 7.94 -16.68 4.10
C ASP A 162 8.65 -16.34 2.79
N ASN A 163 8.09 -15.44 1.97
CA ASN A 163 8.65 -15.07 0.67
C ASN A 163 9.18 -13.63 0.59
N MET A 164 9.25 -12.89 1.70
CA MET A 164 9.74 -11.51 1.72
C MET A 164 11.27 -11.39 1.59
N GLN A 165 12.06 -12.30 2.19
CA GLN A 165 13.53 -12.19 2.22
C GLN A 165 14.15 -12.01 0.82
N PRO A 166 13.82 -12.83 -0.20
CA PRO A 166 14.45 -12.69 -1.51
C PRO A 166 14.19 -11.33 -2.16
N TYR A 167 13.01 -10.73 -1.94
CA TYR A 167 12.69 -9.40 -2.43
C TYR A 167 13.49 -8.31 -1.73
N LEU A 168 13.69 -8.42 -0.41
CA LEU A 168 14.53 -7.49 0.35
C LEU A 168 15.98 -7.57 -0.09
N ASP A 169 16.52 -8.78 -0.29
CA ASP A 169 17.88 -8.99 -0.80
C ASP A 169 18.06 -8.39 -2.20
N ALA A 170 16.99 -8.39 -3.01
CA ALA A 170 16.94 -7.75 -4.32
C ALA A 170 16.78 -6.22 -4.25
N GLY A 171 16.56 -5.66 -3.06
CA GLY A 171 16.45 -4.23 -2.79
C GLY A 171 15.02 -3.70 -2.75
N ALA A 172 13.99 -4.51 -2.52
CA ALA A 172 12.67 -3.99 -2.18
C ALA A 172 12.73 -3.09 -0.93
N SER A 173 11.92 -2.03 -0.91
CA SER A 173 11.87 -1.06 0.21
C SER A 173 10.81 -1.42 1.26
N GLY A 174 9.94 -2.37 0.96
CA GLY A 174 8.71 -2.65 1.69
C GLY A 174 7.77 -3.49 0.84
N PHE A 175 6.52 -3.67 1.29
CA PHE A 175 5.55 -4.55 0.62
C PHE A 175 4.12 -4.02 0.72
N GLY A 176 3.28 -4.35 -0.26
CA GLY A 176 1.83 -4.24 -0.14
C GLY A 176 1.19 -5.61 0.06
N LEU A 177 0.36 -5.72 1.09
CA LEU A 177 -0.13 -6.99 1.62
C LEU A 177 -1.64 -7.11 1.41
N GLY A 178 -2.01 -7.94 0.43
CA GLY A 178 -3.41 -8.23 0.08
C GLY A 178 -3.96 -9.45 0.82
N SER A 179 -4.34 -10.46 0.05
CA SER A 179 -5.07 -11.65 0.52
C SER A 179 -4.36 -12.49 1.60
N ALA A 180 -3.05 -12.36 1.74
CA ALA A 180 -2.30 -13.00 2.83
C ALA A 180 -2.50 -12.30 4.19
N LEU A 181 -2.85 -11.01 4.19
CA LEU A 181 -3.15 -10.22 5.39
C LEU A 181 -4.64 -10.19 5.70
N TYR A 182 -5.48 -9.89 4.70
CA TYR A 182 -6.92 -9.77 4.85
C TYR A 182 -7.67 -10.40 3.67
N LYS A 183 -8.76 -11.11 3.98
CA LYS A 183 -9.77 -11.57 3.03
C LYS A 183 -11.16 -11.16 3.55
N PRO A 184 -12.12 -10.88 2.66
CA PRO A 184 -13.50 -10.56 3.07
C PRO A 184 -14.06 -11.57 4.07
N GLY A 185 -14.67 -11.07 5.15
CA GLY A 185 -15.25 -11.88 6.23
C GLY A 185 -14.26 -12.39 7.29
N MET A 186 -12.97 -12.05 7.22
CA MET A 186 -12.04 -12.31 8.33
C MET A 186 -12.38 -11.44 9.54
N THR A 187 -12.36 -12.03 10.74
CA THR A 187 -12.53 -11.30 12.00
C THR A 187 -11.29 -10.45 12.31
N ALA A 188 -11.46 -9.43 13.15
CA ALA A 188 -10.35 -8.62 13.63
C ALA A 188 -9.26 -9.48 14.32
N GLU A 189 -9.64 -10.52 15.06
CA GLU A 189 -8.70 -11.46 15.69
C GLU A 189 -7.87 -12.23 14.65
N GLN A 190 -8.50 -12.73 13.58
CA GLN A 190 -7.80 -13.41 12.51
C GLN A 190 -6.82 -12.46 11.79
N VAL A 191 -7.24 -11.22 11.53
CA VAL A 191 -6.35 -10.20 10.94
C VAL A 191 -5.20 -9.87 11.88
N ALA A 192 -5.42 -9.79 13.18
CA ALA A 192 -4.37 -9.56 14.17
C ALA A 192 -3.30 -10.67 14.13
N GLY A 193 -3.72 -11.94 13.99
CA GLY A 193 -2.81 -13.07 13.80
C GLY A 193 -1.94 -12.93 12.54
N GLN A 194 -2.55 -12.58 11.41
CA GLN A 194 -1.81 -12.36 10.15
C GLN A 194 -0.86 -11.17 10.25
N ALA A 195 -1.32 -10.05 10.82
CA ALA A 195 -0.52 -8.85 11.03
C ALA A 195 0.71 -9.15 11.91
N ALA A 196 0.52 -9.89 13.00
CA ALA A 196 1.62 -10.33 13.87
C ALA A 196 2.63 -11.21 13.13
N ALA A 197 2.18 -12.12 12.27
CA ALA A 197 3.07 -12.94 11.45
C ALA A 197 3.93 -12.11 10.48
N PHE A 198 3.32 -11.13 9.81
CA PHE A 198 4.06 -10.20 8.94
C PHE A 198 5.06 -9.34 9.70
N VAL A 199 4.68 -8.79 10.85
CA VAL A 199 5.55 -7.97 11.68
C VAL A 199 6.71 -8.79 12.25
N ALA A 200 6.45 -10.01 12.72
CA ALA A 200 7.48 -10.92 13.20
C ALA A 200 8.45 -11.35 12.08
N ALA A 201 7.94 -11.59 10.88
CA ALA A 201 8.79 -11.82 9.72
C ALA A 201 9.62 -10.57 9.40
N TRP A 202 9.00 -9.40 9.26
CA TRP A 202 9.72 -8.15 9.01
C TRP A 202 10.86 -7.91 9.99
N ARG A 203 10.58 -8.03 11.30
CA ARG A 203 11.60 -7.85 12.35
C ARG A 203 12.78 -8.80 12.20
N ARG A 204 12.53 -10.10 11.96
CA ARG A 204 13.61 -11.09 11.71
C ARG A 204 14.47 -10.76 10.51
N LEU A 205 13.91 -10.12 9.49
CA LEU A 205 14.62 -9.73 8.26
C LEU A 205 15.49 -8.48 8.44
N GLN A 206 15.30 -7.71 9.52
CA GLN A 206 16.10 -6.51 9.80
C GLN A 206 17.36 -6.78 10.63
N GLY A 207 17.53 -8.00 11.17
CA GLY A 207 18.60 -8.38 12.11
C GLY A 207 18.10 -8.47 13.55
#